data_AF-X0RZN0-F1
#
_entry.id   AF-X0RZN0-F1
#
_cell.length_a   1.000
_cell.length_b   1.000
_cell.length_c   1.000
_cell.angle_alpha   90.00
_cell.angle_beta   90.00
_cell.angle_gamma   90.00
#
_symmetry.space_group_name_H-M   'P 1'
#
loop_
_entity.id
_entity.type
_entity.pdbx_description
1 polymer ?
#
loop_
_entity_poly.entity_id
_entity_poly.type
_entity_poly.pdbx_seq_one_letter_code
_entity_poly.pdbx_strand_id
1 'polypeptide(L)' 'MIDLHTHSLLSDGQLCPAELVQRAKKQGYRALAITDHVDSSNLDLIVSQIVKFCRENA' A
#
# COMPACT_ATOMS: atom_id res chain seq x y z
N MET A 1 -1.36 13.53 -10.04
CA MET A 1 -0.24 13.51 -9.06
C MET A 1 0.42 12.13 -9.04
N ILE A 2 1.66 11.98 -8.57
CA ILE A 2 2.29 10.68 -8.28
C ILE A 2 2.78 10.75 -6.84
N ASP A 3 2.46 9.75 -6.04
CA ASP A 3 2.90 9.65 -4.65
C ASP A 3 3.65 8.33 -4.44
N LEU A 4 4.88 8.42 -3.95
CA LEU A 4 5.81 7.29 -3.87
C LEU A 4 6.14 6.91 -2.42
N HIS A 5 5.46 7.50 -1.44
CA HIS A 5 5.74 7.25 -0.04
C HIS A 5 4.46 7.25 0.79
N THR A 6 3.77 6.12 0.81
CA THR A 6 2.54 5.97 1.58
C THR A 6 2.55 4.67 2.37
N HIS A 7 1.94 4.71 3.55
CA HIS A 7 1.88 3.57 4.47
C HIS A 7 0.45 3.06 4.53
N SER A 8 0.31 1.75 4.72
CA SER A 8 -0.97 1.07 4.92
C SER A 8 -1.15 0.66 6.38
N LEU A 9 -2.34 0.20 6.73
CA LEU A 9 -2.64 -0.39 8.05
C LEU A 9 -1.77 -1.62 8.40
N LEU A 10 -1.00 -2.16 7.45
CA LEU A 10 -0.08 -3.25 7.70
C LEU A 10 1.22 -2.80 8.39
N SER A 11 1.50 -1.50 8.41
CA SER A 11 2.56 -0.91 9.23
C SER A 11 2.00 0.15 10.18
N ASP A 12 2.16 1.44 9.88
CA ASP A 12 1.68 2.57 10.69
C ASP A 12 0.73 3.52 9.93
N GLY A 13 0.35 3.15 8.70
CA GLY A 13 -0.65 3.86 7.92
C GLY A 13 -2.07 3.72 8.50
N GLN A 14 -2.96 4.62 8.08
CA GLN A 14 -4.33 4.66 8.60
C GLN A 14 -5.38 3.94 7.74
N LEU A 15 -5.01 3.58 6.51
CA LEU A 15 -5.93 3.00 5.52
C LEU A 15 -5.43 1.62 5.11
N CYS A 16 -6.35 0.68 4.87
CA CYS A 16 -5.95 -0.59 4.24
C CYS A 16 -5.51 -0.32 2.79
N PRO A 17 -4.75 -1.24 2.15
CA PRO A 17 -4.28 -1.05 0.78
C PRO A 17 -5.40 -0.70 -0.22
N ALA A 18 -6.57 -1.34 -0.08
CA ALA A 18 -7.72 -1.06 -0.94
C ALA A 18 -8.25 0.37 -0.77
N GLU A 19 -8.44 0.83 0.47
CA GLU A 19 -8.91 2.19 0.76
C GLU A 19 -7.91 3.24 0.27
N LEU A 20 -6.62 2.99 0.48
CA LEU A 20 -5.53 3.87 0.05
C LEU A 20 -5.56 4.06 -1.48
N VAL A 21 -5.66 2.97 -2.25
CA VAL A 21 -5.74 3.00 -3.72
C VAL A 21 -7.02 3.69 -4.19
N GLN A 22 -8.19 3.36 -3.61
CA GLN A 22 -9.46 3.99 -3.99
C GLN A 22 -9.45 5.50 -3.72
N ARG A 23 -8.87 5.92 -2.59
CA ARG A 23 -8.73 7.33 -2.23
C ARG A 23 -7.77 8.06 -3.18
N ALA A 24 -6.64 7.45 -3.57
CA ALA A 24 -5.73 8.03 -4.55
C ALA A 24 -6.38 8.16 -5.93
N LYS A 25 -7.13 7.13 -6.37
CA LYS A 25 -7.90 7.15 -7.62
C LYS A 25 -8.93 8.26 -7.64
N LYS A 26 -9.71 8.41 -6.56
CA LYS A 26 -10.71 9.49 -6.42
C LYS A 26 -10.08 10.89 -6.49
N GLN A 27 -8.83 11.03 -6.04
CA GLN A 27 -8.08 12.28 -6.10
C GLN A 27 -7.31 12.50 -7.42
N GLY A 28 -7.43 11.61 -8.41
CA GLY A 28 -6.79 11.78 -9.72
C GLY A 28 -5.28 11.51 -9.71
N TYR A 29 -4.81 10.62 -8.85
CA TYR A 29 -3.41 10.19 -8.86
C TYR A 29 -3.15 9.30 -10.10
N ARG A 30 -2.00 9.49 -10.74
CA ARG A 30 -1.53 8.67 -11.86
C ARG A 30 -0.83 7.41 -11.39
N ALA A 31 -0.19 7.47 -10.23
CA ALA A 31 0.49 6.36 -9.60
C ALA A 31 0.57 6.57 -8.08
N LEU A 32 0.63 5.46 -7.35
CA LEU A 32 0.74 5.38 -5.90
C LEU A 32 1.70 4.23 -5.57
N ALA A 33 2.65 4.45 -4.66
CA ALA A 33 3.49 3.38 -4.10
C ALA A 33 3.17 3.16 -2.62
N ILE A 34 2.99 1.90 -2.24
CA ILE A 34 2.87 1.47 -0.85
C ILE A 34 4.28 1.12 -0.35
N THR A 35 4.73 1.80 0.70
CA THR A 35 6.09 1.75 1.24
C THR A 35 6.06 1.53 2.76
N ASP A 36 5.37 0.47 3.17
CA ASP A 36 5.22 0.09 4.58
C ASP A 36 6.57 -0.11 5.30
N HIS A 37 6.59 0.15 6.61
CA HIS A 37 7.75 -0.15 7.45
C HIS A 37 7.96 -1.66 7.61
N VAL A 38 9.04 -2.16 7.01
CA VAL A 38 9.38 -3.59 6.97
C VAL A 38 10.80 -3.86 7.47
N ASP A 39 10.94 -4.88 8.31
CA ASP A 39 12.21 -5.52 8.68
C ASP A 39 12.03 -7.04 8.87
N SER A 40 13.05 -7.74 9.38
CA SER A 40 13.00 -9.19 9.58
C SER A 40 11.90 -9.66 10.54
N SER A 41 11.32 -8.78 11.36
CA SER A 41 10.25 -9.13 12.29
C SER A 41 8.87 -9.25 11.63
N ASN A 42 8.66 -8.62 10.47
CA ASN A 42 7.34 -8.53 9.83
C ASN A 42 7.33 -8.72 8.29
N LEU A 43 8.50 -8.94 7.67
CA LEU A 43 8.66 -9.05 6.21
C LEU A 43 7.71 -10.05 5.57
N ASP A 44 7.64 -11.27 6.09
CA ASP A 44 6.82 -12.33 5.50
C ASP A 44 5.33 -11.99 5.53
N LEU A 45 4.88 -11.29 6.58
CA LEU A 45 3.49 -10.87 6.71
C LEU A 45 3.16 -9.74 5.72
N ILE A 46 3.92 -8.64 5.77
CA ILE A 46 3.58 -7.43 5.01
C ILE A 46 3.80 -7.63 3.52
N VAL A 47 4.96 -8.14 3.11
CA VAL A 47 5.31 -8.27 1.69
C VAL A 47 4.37 -9.25 0.99
N SER A 48 4.07 -10.40 1.60
CA SER A 48 3.18 -11.39 0.98
C SER A 48 1.77 -10.85 0.79
N GLN A 49 1.24 -10.10 1.76
CA GLN A 49 -0.08 -9.50 1.69
C GLN A 49 -0.16 -8.38 0.65
N ILE A 50 0.83 -7.47 0.61
CA ILE A 50 0.88 -6.39 -0.38
C ILE A 50 1.03 -6.97 -1.80
N VAL A 51 1.93 -7.93 -2.02
CA VAL A 51 2.10 -8.58 -3.32
C VAL A 51 0.82 -9.27 -3.78
N LYS A 52 0.14 -9.99 -2.87
CA LYS A 52 -1.16 -10.61 -3.16
C LYS A 52 -2.19 -9.56 -3.57
N PHE A 53 -2.34 -8.50 -2.76
CA PHE A 53 -3.27 -7.40 -3.05
C PHE A 53 -2.99 -6.79 -4.42
N CYS A 54 -1.74 -6.47 -4.74
CA CYS A 54 -1.36 -5.90 -6.04
C CYS A 54 -1.69 -6.85 -7.20
N ARG A 55 -1.51 -8.17 -7.06
CA ARG A 55 -1.86 -9.13 -8.13
C ARG A 55 -3.36 -9.26 -8.38
N GLU A 56 -4.16 -9.10 -7.33
CA GLU A 56 -5.62 -9.18 -7.42
C GLU A 56 -6.26 -7.87 -7.92
N ASN A 57 -5.54 -6.74 -7.85
CA ASN A 57 -6.06 -5.40 -8.11
C ASN A 57 -5.27 -4.59 -9.16
N ALA A 58 -4.25 -5.19 -9.80
CA ALA A 58 -3.56 -4.63 -10.96
C ALA A 58 -4.37 -4.84 -12.25
#